data_AF-A0A268QUX3-F1
#
_entry.id   AF-A0A268QUX3-F1
#
_cell.length_a   1.000
_cell.length_b   1.000
_cell.length_c   1.000
_cell.angle_alpha   90.00
_cell.angle_beta   90.00
_cell.angle_gamma   90.00
#
_symmetry.space_group_name_H-M   'P 1'
#
loop_
_entity.id
_entity.type
_entity.pdbx_description
1 polymer ?
#
loop_
_entity_poly.entity_id
_entity_poly.type
_entity_poly.pdbx_seq_one_letter_code
_entity_poly.pdbx_strand_id
1 'polypeptide(L)' 'IVDVSQGNLLDGVSQGADVVVANILAEVILRFTDDVASVVKEGGFFIASGIIQQKKQEVKDAISAAGFEIEETIQ' A
#
# COMPACT_ATOMS: atom_id res chain seq x y z
N ILE A 1 23.76 2.30 -2.38
CA ILE A 1 23.37 1.91 -3.76
C ILE A 1 21.87 2.11 -3.84
N VAL A 2 21.36 2.67 -4.93
CA VAL A 2 19.92 2.86 -5.16
C VAL A 2 19.59 2.24 -6.51
N ASP A 3 18.62 1.33 -6.52
CA ASP A 3 18.14 0.66 -7.72
C ASP A 3 16.80 1.26 -8.12
N VAL A 4 16.67 1.60 -9.41
CA VAL A 4 15.44 2.19 -9.97
C VAL A 4 15.11 1.45 -11.25
N SER A 5 13.86 1.01 -11.36
CA SER A 5 13.34 0.31 -12.53
C SER A 5 12.01 0.91 -12.97
N GLN A 6 11.77 0.95 -14.27
CA GLN A 6 10.42 1.19 -14.79
C GLN A 6 9.57 -0.04 -14.49
N GLY A 7 8.36 0.17 -13.97
CA GLY A 7 7.39 -0.88 -13.69
C GLY A 7 5.97 -0.35 -13.70
N ASN A 8 5.01 -1.26 -13.55
CA ASN A 8 3.61 -0.95 -13.33
C ASN A 8 3.19 -1.50 -11.97
N LEU A 9 3.12 -0.62 -10.97
CA LEU A 9 2.79 -1.00 -9.59
C LEU A 9 3.68 -2.14 -9.09
N LEU A 10 3.12 -3.30 -8.76
CA LEU A 10 3.84 -4.47 -8.25
C LEU A 10 4.11 -5.54 -9.31
N ASP A 11 3.84 -5.26 -10.59
CA ASP A 11 4.09 -6.20 -11.68
C ASP A 11 5.57 -6.61 -11.73
N GLY A 12 5.84 -7.89 -11.48
CA GLY A 12 7.20 -8.44 -11.45
C GLY A 12 7.96 -8.21 -10.13
N VAL A 13 7.35 -7.57 -9.14
CA VAL A 13 7.91 -7.41 -7.79
C VAL A 13 7.52 -8.62 -6.96
N SER A 14 8.49 -9.46 -6.62
CA SER A 14 8.29 -10.66 -5.80
C SER A 14 9.09 -10.64 -4.50
N GLN A 15 9.96 -9.63 -4.33
CA GLN A 15 10.78 -9.51 -3.12
C GLN A 15 9.98 -8.81 -2.03
N GLY A 16 9.95 -9.42 -0.84
CA GLY A 16 9.37 -8.80 0.34
C GLY A 16 10.13 -7.54 0.74
N ALA A 17 9.41 -6.45 1.02
CA ALA A 17 9.94 -5.19 1.52
C ALA A 17 9.58 -4.98 2.99
N ASP A 18 10.49 -4.34 3.75
CA ASP A 18 10.21 -3.94 5.13
C ASP A 18 9.23 -2.76 5.18
N VAL A 19 9.26 -1.90 4.14
CA VAL A 19 8.35 -0.77 3.99
C VAL A 19 7.95 -0.61 2.52
N VAL A 20 6.65 -0.49 2.26
CA VAL A 20 6.07 -0.12 0.96
C VAL A 20 5.40 1.25 1.09
N VAL A 21 5.66 2.15 0.15
CA VAL A 21 5.10 3.51 0.15
C VAL A 21 4.40 3.78 -1.18
N ALA A 22 3.16 4.27 -1.13
CA ALA A 22 2.40 4.65 -2.31
C ALA A 22 1.71 6.00 -2.10
N ASN A 23 2.00 6.97 -2.97
CA ASN A 23 1.28 8.25 -3.04
C ASN A 23 0.59 8.35 -4.40
N ILE A 24 -0.57 7.71 -4.51
CA ILE A 24 -1.33 7.50 -5.75
C ILE A 24 -2.83 7.63 -5.47
N LEU A 25 -3.66 7.55 -6.52
CA LEU A 25 -5.12 7.67 -6.39
C LEU A 25 -5.71 6.56 -5.49
N ALA A 26 -6.70 6.93 -4.69
CA ALA A 26 -7.41 6.00 -3.79
C ALA A 26 -7.99 4.79 -4.53
N GLU A 27 -8.55 4.99 -5.72
CA GLU A 27 -9.10 3.93 -6.56
C GLU A 27 -8.04 2.91 -7.02
N VAL A 28 -6.77 3.32 -7.09
CA VAL A 28 -5.67 2.41 -7.41
C VAL A 28 -5.24 1.67 -6.15
N ILE A 29 -5.14 2.35 -4.99
CA ILE A 29 -4.84 1.71 -3.71
C ILE A 29 -5.84 0.58 -3.44
N LEU A 30 -7.14 0.84 -3.57
CA LEU A 30 -8.22 -0.14 -3.34
C LEU A 30 -8.09 -1.41 -4.19
N ARG A 31 -7.48 -1.33 -5.39
CA ARG A 31 -7.34 -2.48 -6.30
C ARG A 31 -6.12 -3.35 -6.01
N PHE A 32 -5.09 -2.79 -5.38
CA PHE A 32 -3.78 -3.43 -5.23
C PHE A 32 -3.41 -3.66 -3.76
N THR A 33 -4.32 -3.38 -2.83
CA THR A 33 -4.03 -3.54 -1.40
C THR A 33 -3.68 -4.99 -1.05
N ASP A 34 -4.35 -5.97 -1.65
CA ASP A 34 -4.04 -7.40 -1.46
C ASP A 34 -2.66 -7.77 -2.02
N ASP A 35 -2.29 -7.21 -3.18
CA ASP A 35 -0.97 -7.42 -3.76
C ASP A 35 0.13 -6.81 -2.88
N VAL A 36 -0.13 -5.64 -2.28
CA VAL A 36 0.78 -5.02 -1.31
C VAL A 36 0.97 -5.92 -0.09
N ALA A 37 -0.10 -6.53 0.43
CA ALA A 37 0.01 -7.47 1.55
C ALA A 37 0.92 -8.67 1.22
N SER A 38 0.97 -9.10 -0.04
CA SER A 38 1.85 -10.20 -0.46
C SER A 38 3.34 -9.85 -0.53
N VAL A 39 3.68 -8.57 -0.65
CA VAL A 39 5.07 -8.08 -0.79
C VAL A 39 5.56 -7.31 0.43
N VAL A 40 4.71 -7.05 1.43
CA VAL A 40 5.16 -6.54 2.72
C VAL A 40 5.55 -7.73 3.60
N LYS A 41 6.75 -7.69 4.18
CA LYS A 41 7.19 -8.73 5.11
C LYS A 41 6.32 -8.70 6.39
N GLU A 42 6.28 -9.81 7.11
CA GLU A 42 5.67 -9.86 8.43
C GLU A 42 6.32 -8.79 9.35
N GLY A 43 5.48 -7.97 9.99
CA GLY A 43 5.93 -6.82 10.80
C GLY A 43 6.43 -5.60 10.00
N GLY A 44 6.33 -5.63 8.67
CA GLY A 44 6.62 -4.50 7.80
C GLY A 44 5.46 -3.50 7.73
N PHE A 45 5.71 -2.36 7.10
CA PHE A 45 4.75 -1.24 7.02
C PHE A 45 4.31 -0.94 5.60
N PHE A 46 3.03 -0.60 5.45
CA PHE A 46 2.48 0.00 4.23
C PHE A 46 2.04 1.44 4.52
N ILE A 47 2.62 2.41 3.80
CA ILE A 47 2.27 3.82 3.91
C ILE A 47 1.54 4.25 2.64
N ALA A 48 0.26 4.59 2.78
CA ALA A 48 -0.58 5.07 1.69
C ALA A 48 -0.88 6.57 1.82
N SER A 49 -0.83 7.30 0.71
CA SER A 49 -1.15 8.73 0.59
C SER A 49 -1.83 9.01 -0.75
N GLY A 50 -2.26 10.26 -0.97
CA GLY A 50 -3.02 10.65 -2.17
C GLY A 50 -4.52 10.35 -2.06
N ILE A 51 -5.00 10.09 -0.84
CA ILE A 51 -6.38 9.68 -0.56
C ILE A 51 -7.23 10.91 -0.22
N ILE A 52 -8.21 11.21 -1.06
CA ILE A 52 -9.19 12.26 -0.78
C ILE A 52 -10.10 11.86 0.39
N GLN A 53 -10.58 12.86 1.15
CA GLN A 53 -11.35 12.64 2.39
C GLN A 53 -12.56 11.70 2.21
N GLN A 54 -13.25 11.80 1.09
CA GLN A 54 -14.44 10.98 0.77
C GLN A 54 -14.12 9.49 0.62
N LYS A 55 -12.88 9.16 0.25
CA LYS A 55 -12.39 7.79 0.04
C LYS A 55 -11.63 7.23 1.24
N LYS A 56 -11.37 8.05 2.27
CA LYS A 56 -10.56 7.66 3.44
C LYS A 56 -11.07 6.38 4.11
N GLN A 57 -12.37 6.30 4.37
CA GLN A 57 -12.93 5.13 5.05
C GLN A 57 -12.84 3.87 4.19
N GLU A 58 -13.18 3.97 2.91
CA GLU A 58 -13.11 2.87 1.95
C GLU A 58 -11.68 2.30 1.86
N VAL A 59 -10.66 3.17 1.82
CA VAL A 59 -9.26 2.74 1.79
C VAL A 59 -8.83 2.08 3.11
N LYS A 60 -9.25 2.63 4.27
CA LYS A 60 -8.95 2.01 5.57
C LYS A 60 -9.54 0.61 5.69
N ASP A 61 -10.78 0.44 5.22
CA ASP A 61 -11.47 -0.85 5.28
C ASP A 61 -10.78 -1.86 4.37
N ALA A 62 -10.36 -1.47 3.16
CA ALA A 62 -9.61 -2.34 2.26
C ALA A 62 -8.23 -2.74 2.84
N ILE A 63 -7.48 -1.79 3.40
CA ILE A 63 -6.20 -2.07 4.07
C ILE A 63 -6.38 -3.05 5.22
N SER A 64 -7.42 -2.85 6.03
CA SER A 64 -7.72 -3.76 7.15
C SER A 64 -8.15 -5.16 6.65
N ALA A 65 -8.94 -5.21 5.57
CA ALA A 65 -9.39 -6.47 4.97
C ALA A 65 -8.25 -7.29 4.34
N ALA A 66 -7.20 -6.62 3.84
CA ALA A 66 -5.99 -7.25 3.33
C ALA A 66 -5.04 -7.78 4.43
N GLY A 67 -5.41 -7.60 5.71
CA GLY A 67 -4.67 -8.15 6.86
C GLY A 67 -3.71 -7.17 7.53
N PHE A 68 -3.73 -5.89 7.18
CA PHE A 68 -2.97 -4.87 7.89
C PHE A 68 -3.70 -4.34 9.13
N GLU A 69 -2.93 -3.93 10.13
CA GLU A 69 -3.41 -3.10 11.24
C GLU A 69 -3.17 -1.62 10.94
N ILE A 70 -4.17 -0.77 11.19
CA ILE A 70 -4.03 0.67 11.00
C ILE A 70 -3.36 1.28 12.23
N GLU A 71 -2.07 1.56 12.13
CA GLU A 71 -1.27 2.22 13.18
C GLU A 71 -1.63 3.70 13.35
N GLU A 72 -1.67 4.46 12.26
CA GLU A 72 -1.89 5.90 12.30
C GLU A 72 -2.66 6.39 11.07
N THR A 73 -3.49 7.43 11.26
CA THR A 73 -4.02 8.21 10.13
C THR A 73 -3.88 9.69 10.42
N ILE A 74 -3.28 10.42 9.49
CA ILE A 74 -3.17 11.88 9.54
C ILE A 74 -4.49 12.49 8.98
N GLN A 75 -4.93 13.62 9.53
CA GLN A 75 -6.06 14.40 9.01
C GLN A 75 -5.60 15.46 8.02
#